data_AF-A0A7Y2FQS9-F1
#
_entry.id   AF-A0A7Y2FQS9-F1
#
_cell.length_a   1.000
_cell.length_b   1.000
_cell.length_c   1.000
_cell.angle_alpha   90.00
_cell.angle_beta   90.00
_cell.angle_gamma   90.00
#
_symmetry.space_group_name_H-M   'P 1'
#
loop_
_entity.id
_entity.type
_entity.pdbx_description
1 polymer ?
#
loop_
_entity_poly.entity_id
_entity_poly.type
_entity_poly.pdbx_seq_one_letter_code
_entity_poly.pdbx_strand_id
1 'polypeptide(L)'
;MRVLIAAIACWGLGCAAASSNMPAPDFRPSDAPLFDNAVDLVEAPVIVEGEWTGAFERRVGRADLISVVRVSSLSSDFVSRRSSYRLTVKAKNRLKGSSPKELVLRVGDDEPGYETVRVNEDRLLEGSFVVFVKWAADPESPEPIARWHLSPNSDAVREKIDYFLRHPMKDVPTEVELSGP
;
A
#
# COMPACT_ATOMS: atom_id res chain seq x y z
N MET A 1 5.56 70.30 -9.62
CA MET A 1 5.84 69.32 -10.70
C MET A 1 6.70 68.21 -10.10
N ARG A 2 6.26 66.94 -10.25
CA ARG A 2 6.92 65.66 -9.87
C ARG A 2 6.85 65.27 -8.39
N VAL A 3 6.58 64.03 -7.95
CA VAL A 3 6.05 62.77 -8.51
C VAL A 3 5.51 62.00 -7.28
N LEU A 4 4.32 61.39 -7.38
CA LEU A 4 3.76 60.46 -6.40
C LEU A 4 4.48 59.11 -6.47
N ILE A 5 4.99 58.59 -5.36
CA ILE A 5 5.49 57.20 -5.26
C ILE A 5 4.39 56.36 -4.62
N ALA A 6 3.74 55.54 -5.43
CA ALA A 6 2.86 54.47 -5.00
C ALA A 6 3.69 53.20 -4.80
N ALA A 7 3.73 52.68 -3.57
CA ALA A 7 4.35 51.40 -3.26
C ALA A 7 3.25 50.35 -3.07
N ILE A 8 2.96 49.58 -4.11
CA ILE A 8 2.19 48.33 -4.05
C ILE A 8 3.21 47.20 -4.05
N ALA A 9 3.38 46.56 -2.89
CA ALA A 9 4.14 45.33 -2.75
C ALA A 9 3.21 44.22 -2.23
N CYS A 10 2.36 43.70 -3.12
CA CYS A 10 1.66 42.43 -2.92
C CYS A 10 2.49 41.30 -3.55
N TRP A 11 3.55 40.84 -2.89
CA TRP A 11 4.32 39.68 -3.36
C TRP A 11 4.76 38.85 -2.16
N GLY A 12 4.22 37.64 -2.05
CA GLY A 12 4.58 36.68 -1.02
C GLY A 12 3.54 35.57 -0.95
N LEU A 13 3.45 34.79 -2.02
CA LEU A 13 2.67 33.55 -2.09
C LEU A 13 2.91 32.72 -0.83
N GLY A 14 1.86 32.51 -0.04
CA GLY A 14 1.84 31.43 0.92
C GLY A 14 1.89 30.13 0.14
N CYS A 15 3.06 29.49 0.11
CA CYS A 15 3.16 28.06 -0.18
C CYS A 15 2.39 27.34 0.93
N ALA A 16 1.11 27.11 0.72
CA ALA A 16 0.36 26.12 1.48
C ALA A 16 0.96 24.76 1.12
N ALA A 17 2.00 24.35 1.84
CA ALA A 17 2.44 22.98 1.87
C ALA A 17 1.23 22.16 2.30
N ALA A 18 0.64 21.44 1.35
CA ALA A 18 -0.37 20.44 1.66
C ALA A 18 0.32 19.42 2.57
N SER A 19 0.05 19.52 3.87
CA SER A 19 0.48 18.53 4.85
C SER A 19 -0.18 17.22 4.45
N SER A 20 0.59 16.33 3.82
CA SER A 20 0.18 14.96 3.59
C SER A 20 -0.01 14.31 4.95
N ASN A 21 -1.26 13.99 5.33
CA ASN A 21 -1.58 13.28 6.58
C ASN A 21 -1.19 11.78 6.51
N MET A 22 -0.21 11.41 5.67
CA MET A 22 0.29 10.04 5.59
C MET A 22 1.22 9.78 6.79
N PRO A 23 1.10 8.62 7.46
CA PRO A 23 2.06 8.22 8.48
C PRO A 23 3.48 8.23 7.92
N ALA A 24 4.46 8.58 8.76
CA ALA A 24 5.87 8.46 8.38
C ALA A 24 6.17 7.01 7.97
N PRO A 25 6.89 6.76 6.86
CA PRO A 25 7.23 5.41 6.44
C PRO A 25 8.07 4.68 7.51
N ASP A 26 7.58 3.55 8.01
CA ASP A 26 8.28 2.60 8.91
C ASP A 26 8.25 1.21 8.26
N PHE A 27 8.78 1.12 7.04
CA PHE A 27 8.91 -0.15 6.32
C PHE A 27 10.17 -0.87 6.76
N ARG A 28 10.02 -2.06 7.33
CA ARG A 28 11.12 -2.89 7.83
C ARG A 28 11.43 -4.04 6.87
N PRO A 29 12.64 -4.62 6.89
CA PRO A 29 12.94 -5.80 6.09
C PRO A 29 11.94 -6.96 6.30
N SER A 30 11.43 -7.12 7.53
CA SER A 30 10.40 -8.10 7.87
C SER A 30 9.04 -7.87 7.21
N ASP A 31 8.77 -6.64 6.72
CA ASP A 31 7.52 -6.28 6.04
C ASP A 31 7.53 -6.72 4.56
N ALA A 32 8.71 -6.91 3.94
CA ALA A 32 8.85 -7.29 2.54
C ALA A 32 8.04 -8.54 2.11
N PRO A 33 8.09 -9.69 2.81
CA PRO A 33 7.27 -10.85 2.44
C PRO A 33 5.76 -10.66 2.72
N LEU A 34 5.36 -9.62 3.44
CA LEU A 34 3.94 -9.34 3.74
C LEU A 34 3.30 -8.41 2.69
N PHE A 35 4.11 -7.52 2.09
CA PHE A 35 3.70 -6.50 1.11
C PHE A 35 4.55 -6.64 -0.15
N ASP A 36 4.38 -7.78 -0.81
CA ASP A 36 5.17 -8.31 -1.93
C ASP A 36 4.71 -7.85 -3.32
N ASN A 37 3.77 -6.90 -3.36
CA ASN A 37 3.10 -6.37 -4.54
C ASN A 37 2.35 -7.46 -5.34
N ALA A 38 1.87 -8.49 -4.63
CA ALA A 38 1.21 -9.64 -5.22
C ALA A 38 -0.32 -9.63 -5.01
N VAL A 39 -0.97 -10.52 -5.75
CA VAL A 39 -2.41 -10.76 -5.71
C VAL A 39 -2.65 -12.20 -5.32
N ASP A 40 -3.43 -12.40 -4.26
CA ASP A 40 -4.04 -13.66 -3.93
C ASP A 40 -5.47 -13.72 -4.48
N LEU A 41 -5.82 -14.82 -5.14
CA LEU A 41 -7.14 -15.07 -5.72
C LEU A 41 -7.82 -16.31 -5.15
N VAL A 42 -7.29 -16.88 -4.08
CA VAL A 42 -7.91 -18.00 -3.37
C VAL A 42 -9.06 -17.43 -2.52
N GLU A 43 -10.30 -17.60 -2.98
CA GLU A 43 -11.50 -17.01 -2.36
C GLU A 43 -11.78 -17.51 -0.95
N ALA A 44 -11.47 -18.78 -0.72
CA ALA A 44 -11.52 -19.46 0.57
C ALA A 44 -10.20 -20.19 0.74
N PRO A 45 -9.13 -19.50 1.19
CA PRO A 45 -7.95 -20.24 1.62
C PRO A 45 -8.45 -21.15 2.72
N VAL A 46 -8.18 -22.45 2.63
CA VAL A 46 -8.31 -23.30 3.80
C VAL A 46 -7.49 -22.57 4.86
N ILE A 47 -8.16 -22.00 5.86
CA ILE A 47 -7.51 -21.39 6.99
C ILE A 47 -6.99 -22.59 7.77
N VAL A 48 -5.92 -23.20 7.26
CA VAL A 48 -5.17 -24.22 7.96
C VAL A 48 -4.64 -23.46 9.17
N GLU A 49 -5.19 -23.78 10.34
CA GLU A 49 -4.64 -23.34 11.61
C GLU A 49 -3.15 -23.72 11.60
N GLY A 50 -2.26 -22.75 11.36
CA GLY A 50 -0.84 -23.04 11.17
C GLY A 50 -0.07 -22.01 10.34
N GLU A 51 -0.23 -22.04 9.00
CA GLU A 51 0.68 -21.28 8.10
C GLU A 51 0.14 -19.90 7.68
N TRP A 52 -1.15 -19.80 7.37
CA TRP A 52 -1.77 -18.52 7.01
C TRP A 52 -2.01 -17.60 8.20
N THR A 53 -2.24 -18.17 9.39
CA THR A 53 -2.45 -17.42 10.62
C THR A 53 -1.29 -16.45 10.85
N GLY A 54 -0.03 -16.90 10.79
CA GLY A 54 1.11 -16.03 11.06
C GLY A 54 1.32 -14.89 10.03
N ALA A 55 1.31 -15.20 8.73
CA ALA A 55 1.59 -14.19 7.70
C ALA A 55 0.43 -13.21 7.52
N PHE A 56 -0.82 -13.70 7.47
CA PHE A 56 -2.00 -12.86 7.30
C PHE A 56 -2.23 -11.97 8.52
N GLU A 57 -2.11 -12.51 9.74
CA GLU A 57 -2.18 -11.75 10.97
C GLU A 57 -1.13 -10.64 11.01
N ARG A 58 0.14 -10.97 10.72
CA ARG A 58 1.21 -9.96 10.64
C ARG A 58 0.91 -8.91 9.57
N ARG A 59 0.36 -9.29 8.42
CA ARG A 59 -0.05 -8.34 7.36
C ARG A 59 -1.11 -7.37 7.87
N VAL A 60 -2.14 -7.85 8.58
CA VAL A 60 -3.19 -7.00 9.19
C VAL A 60 -2.57 -6.06 10.24
N GLY A 61 -1.70 -6.59 11.10
CA GLY A 61 -1.04 -5.83 12.16
C GLY A 61 -0.12 -4.72 11.62
N ARG A 62 0.71 -5.04 10.62
CA ARG A 62 1.74 -4.15 10.08
C ARG A 62 1.24 -3.17 9.02
N ALA A 63 0.11 -3.44 8.36
CA ALA A 63 -0.42 -2.57 7.32
C ALA A 63 -0.72 -1.17 7.86
N ASP A 64 -0.32 -0.13 7.13
CA ASP A 64 -0.69 1.26 7.45
C ASP A 64 -2.10 1.58 6.96
N LEU A 65 -2.54 0.88 5.90
CA LEU A 65 -3.88 0.99 5.33
C LEU A 65 -4.43 -0.41 5.01
N ILE A 66 -5.70 -0.61 5.36
CA ILE A 66 -6.50 -1.76 4.90
C ILE A 66 -7.80 -1.21 4.34
N SER A 67 -8.11 -1.52 3.09
CA SER A 67 -9.31 -1.00 2.43
C SER A 67 -9.88 -1.97 1.41
N VAL A 68 -11.20 -1.98 1.29
CA VAL A 68 -11.90 -2.63 0.18
C VAL A 68 -11.76 -1.76 -1.05
N VAL A 69 -11.30 -2.34 -2.15
CA VAL A 69 -11.02 -1.67 -3.41
C VAL A 69 -11.64 -2.40 -4.60
N ARG A 70 -11.77 -1.68 -5.71
CA ARG A 70 -11.91 -2.23 -7.06
C ARG A 70 -10.83 -1.63 -7.95
N VAL A 71 -10.25 -2.45 -8.82
CA VAL A 71 -9.33 -1.96 -9.86
C VAL A 71 -10.16 -1.23 -10.90
N SER A 72 -9.83 0.02 -11.18
CA SER A 72 -10.49 0.81 -12.23
C SER A 72 -9.72 0.84 -13.54
N SER A 73 -8.41 0.63 -13.49
CA SER A 73 -7.57 0.48 -14.68
C SER A 73 -6.31 -0.30 -14.33
N LEU A 74 -5.84 -1.08 -15.30
CA LEU A 74 -4.57 -1.79 -15.28
C LEU A 74 -3.84 -1.43 -16.57
N SER A 75 -2.59 -0.97 -16.44
CA SER A 75 -1.74 -0.66 -17.58
C SER A 75 -0.34 -1.25 -17.38
N SER A 76 0.23 -1.80 -18.44
CA SER A 76 1.64 -2.22 -18.46
C SER A 76 2.50 -1.12 -19.07
N ASP A 77 3.55 -0.71 -18.37
CA ASP A 77 4.59 0.18 -18.90
C ASP A 77 5.82 -0.67 -19.27
N PHE A 78 6.38 -0.46 -20.46
CA PHE A 78 7.65 -1.07 -20.89
C PHE A 78 8.68 0.02 -21.16
N VAL A 79 9.67 0.15 -20.28
CA VAL A 79 10.69 1.20 -20.35
C VAL A 79 12.06 0.57 -20.17
N SER A 80 12.99 0.83 -21.10
CA SER A 80 14.40 0.40 -20.96
C SER A 80 14.56 -1.10 -20.66
N ARG A 81 13.76 -1.97 -21.30
CA ARG A 81 13.70 -3.43 -21.09
C ARG A 81 13.16 -3.89 -19.73
N ARG A 82 12.61 -2.97 -18.94
CA ARG A 82 11.88 -3.28 -17.72
C ARG A 82 10.38 -3.17 -17.99
N SER A 83 9.66 -4.18 -17.58
CA SER A 83 8.20 -4.20 -17.59
C SER A 83 7.69 -3.86 -16.20
N SER A 84 6.59 -3.13 -16.12
CA SER A 84 5.90 -2.89 -14.85
C SER A 84 4.40 -2.79 -15.08
N TYR A 85 3.63 -3.11 -14.05
CA TYR A 85 2.20 -2.84 -14.02
C TYR A 85 1.90 -1.64 -13.13
N ARG A 86 0.89 -0.88 -13.55
CA ARG A 86 0.26 0.18 -12.78
C ARG A 86 -1.22 -0.13 -12.65
N LEU A 87 -1.67 -0.32 -11.43
CA LEU A 87 -3.07 -0.56 -11.09
C LEU A 87 -3.62 0.69 -10.41
N THR A 88 -4.66 1.28 -10.97
CA THR A 88 -5.41 2.34 -10.31
C THR A 88 -6.58 1.69 -9.60
N VAL A 89 -6.67 1.86 -8.28
CA VAL A 89 -7.71 1.25 -7.45
C VAL A 89 -8.55 2.30 -6.72
N LYS A 90 -9.86 2.07 -6.65
CA LYS A 90 -10.80 2.95 -5.96
C LYS A 90 -11.16 2.39 -4.60
N ALA A 91 -10.82 3.13 -3.54
CA ALA A 91 -11.17 2.77 -2.17
C ALA A 91 -12.68 2.98 -1.91
N LYS A 92 -13.34 1.95 -1.38
CA LYS A 92 -14.79 1.96 -1.09
C LYS A 92 -15.07 1.94 0.41
N ASN A 93 -14.41 1.06 1.15
CA ASN A 93 -14.60 0.92 2.60
C ASN A 93 -13.23 0.76 3.26
N ARG A 94 -12.85 1.71 4.11
CA ARG A 94 -11.56 1.69 4.81
C ARG A 94 -11.75 0.96 6.14
N LEU A 95 -10.93 -0.08 6.36
CA LEU A 95 -10.93 -0.91 7.57
C LEU A 95 -9.85 -0.44 8.57
N LYS A 96 -8.73 0.10 8.06
CA LYS A 96 -7.62 0.64 8.85
C LYS A 96 -6.97 1.80 8.09
N GLY A 97 -6.52 2.82 8.81
CA GLY A 97 -5.77 3.95 8.24
C GLY A 97 -6.61 4.90 7.40
N SER A 98 -5.92 5.84 6.75
CA SER A 98 -6.52 6.84 5.85
C SER A 98 -5.83 6.81 4.48
N SER A 99 -6.56 7.22 3.45
CA SER A 99 -6.05 7.27 2.08
C SER A 99 -6.90 8.21 1.22
N PRO A 100 -6.39 8.69 0.08
CA PRO A 100 -7.23 9.27 -0.96
C PRO A 100 -8.30 8.28 -1.46
N LYS A 101 -9.28 8.75 -2.23
CA LYS A 101 -10.32 7.89 -2.82
C LYS A 101 -9.75 6.92 -3.87
N GLU A 102 -8.63 7.28 -4.46
CA GLU A 102 -7.94 6.54 -5.52
C GLU A 102 -6.49 6.34 -5.12
N LEU A 103 -5.96 5.14 -5.36
CA LEU A 103 -4.59 4.76 -5.09
C LEU A 103 -3.97 4.18 -6.35
N VAL A 104 -2.68 4.46 -6.54
CA VAL A 104 -1.89 3.85 -7.61
C VAL A 104 -0.97 2.82 -6.99
N LEU A 105 -1.16 1.57 -7.40
CA LEU A 105 -0.33 0.44 -7.01
C LEU A 105 0.60 0.09 -8.18
N ARG A 106 1.88 -0.18 -7.88
CA ARG A 106 2.89 -0.48 -8.90
C ARG A 106 3.57 -1.81 -8.59
N VAL A 107 3.95 -2.53 -9.63
CA VAL A 107 4.79 -3.73 -9.50
C VAL A 107 5.72 -3.84 -10.73
N GLY A 108 7.02 -3.91 -10.50
CA GLY A 108 8.06 -4.12 -11.52
C GLY A 108 8.33 -5.60 -11.78
N ASP A 109 8.91 -5.92 -12.94
CA ASP A 109 9.23 -7.30 -13.36
C ASP A 109 10.30 -8.02 -12.52
N ASP A 110 11.01 -7.29 -11.68
CA ASP A 110 11.96 -7.78 -10.69
C ASP A 110 11.32 -8.05 -9.32
N GLU A 111 10.02 -7.82 -9.17
CA GLU A 111 9.30 -7.95 -7.91
C GLU A 111 8.50 -9.26 -7.83
N PRO A 112 8.39 -9.88 -6.64
CA PRO A 112 7.75 -11.19 -6.49
C PRO A 112 6.31 -11.25 -7.01
N GLY A 113 5.54 -10.17 -6.81
CA GLY A 113 4.14 -10.10 -7.18
C GLY A 113 3.85 -9.88 -8.66
N TYR A 114 4.85 -9.56 -9.49
CA TYR A 114 4.65 -9.21 -10.90
C TYR A 114 3.87 -10.27 -11.67
N GLU A 115 4.31 -11.52 -11.52
CA GLU A 115 3.72 -12.65 -12.22
C GLU A 115 2.25 -12.86 -11.82
N THR A 116 1.91 -12.64 -10.55
CA THR A 116 0.53 -12.78 -10.08
C THR A 116 -0.41 -11.74 -10.69
N VAL A 117 0.10 -10.54 -11.00
CA VAL A 117 -0.66 -9.53 -11.74
C VAL A 117 -0.78 -9.92 -13.21
N ARG A 118 0.33 -10.28 -13.85
CA ARG A 118 0.39 -10.62 -15.28
C ARG A 118 -0.56 -11.74 -15.67
N VAL A 119 -0.66 -12.80 -14.86
CA VAL A 119 -1.51 -13.95 -15.19
C VAL A 119 -2.99 -13.76 -14.82
N ASN A 120 -3.34 -12.64 -14.16
CA ASN A 120 -4.70 -12.40 -13.66
C ASN A 120 -5.27 -11.02 -14.05
N GLU A 121 -4.75 -10.39 -15.10
CA GLU A 121 -5.15 -9.03 -15.53
C GLU A 121 -6.68 -8.88 -15.66
N ASP A 122 -7.34 -9.82 -16.36
CA ASP A 122 -8.78 -9.78 -16.58
C ASP A 122 -9.56 -9.90 -15.25
N ARG A 123 -9.17 -10.86 -14.41
CA ARG A 123 -9.82 -11.11 -13.11
C ARG A 123 -9.67 -9.92 -12.16
N LEU A 124 -8.54 -9.20 -12.25
CA LEU A 124 -8.29 -8.00 -11.45
C LEU A 124 -9.27 -6.87 -11.78
N LEU A 125 -9.63 -6.70 -13.05
CA LEU A 125 -10.56 -5.65 -13.49
C LEU A 125 -12.01 -5.93 -13.12
N GLU A 126 -12.40 -7.21 -13.01
CA GLU A 126 -13.76 -7.63 -12.65
C GLU A 126 -13.98 -7.74 -11.14
N GLY A 127 -12.91 -8.02 -10.39
CA GLY A 127 -12.96 -8.36 -8.98
C GLY A 127 -13.12 -7.18 -8.01
N SER A 128 -13.45 -7.54 -6.77
CA SER A 128 -13.31 -6.67 -5.61
C SER A 128 -12.31 -7.29 -4.65
N PHE A 129 -11.43 -6.46 -4.10
CA PHE A 129 -10.31 -6.92 -3.29
C PHE A 129 -10.25 -6.17 -1.97
N VAL A 130 -9.57 -6.76 -0.99
CA VAL A 130 -8.99 -6.02 0.12
C VAL A 130 -7.54 -5.72 -0.23
N VAL A 131 -7.17 -4.44 -0.19
CA VAL A 131 -5.78 -4.01 -0.28
C VAL A 131 -5.22 -3.82 1.11
N PHE A 132 -4.03 -4.38 1.31
CA PHE A 132 -3.14 -4.09 2.43
C PHE A 132 -2.00 -3.22 1.90
N VAL A 133 -1.75 -2.08 2.52
CA VAL A 133 -0.65 -1.18 2.12
C VAL A 133 0.24 -0.90 3.31
N LYS A 134 1.55 -0.95 3.06
CA LYS A 134 2.60 -0.43 3.92
C LYS A 134 3.35 0.65 3.14
N TRP A 135 3.52 1.83 3.74
CA TRP A 135 4.25 2.92 3.11
C TRP A 135 5.75 2.70 3.32
N ALA A 136 6.52 2.72 2.23
CA ALA A 136 7.97 2.72 2.26
C ALA A 136 8.50 4.06 1.74
N ALA A 137 9.68 4.45 2.22
CA ALA A 137 10.37 5.61 1.67
C ALA A 137 10.78 5.32 0.22
N ASP A 138 10.67 6.35 -0.63
CA ASP A 138 11.19 6.32 -1.98
C ASP A 138 12.49 7.14 -2.03
N PRO A 139 13.63 6.56 -2.39
CA PRO A 139 14.86 7.34 -2.51
C PRO A 139 14.81 8.36 -3.66
N GLU A 140 13.92 8.17 -4.64
CA GLU A 140 13.81 9.01 -5.83
C GLU A 140 12.71 10.08 -5.72
N SER A 141 11.87 10.01 -4.68
CA SER A 141 10.72 10.90 -4.49
C SER A 141 10.51 11.25 -3.02
N PRO A 142 10.11 12.49 -2.68
CA PRO A 142 9.67 12.82 -1.31
C PRO A 142 8.34 12.14 -0.94
N GLU A 143 7.60 11.61 -1.91
CA GLU A 143 6.36 10.88 -1.66
C GLU A 143 6.66 9.41 -1.36
N PRO A 144 6.03 8.81 -0.33
CA PRO A 144 6.22 7.41 -0.03
C PRO A 144 5.61 6.52 -1.12
N ILE A 145 6.25 5.38 -1.36
CA ILE A 145 5.72 4.34 -2.24
C ILE A 145 4.83 3.37 -1.46
N ALA A 146 3.74 2.94 -2.09
CA ALA A 146 2.89 1.88 -1.57
C ALA A 146 3.53 0.51 -1.85
N ARG A 147 3.93 -0.21 -0.80
CA ARG A 147 4.13 -1.65 -0.85
C ARG A 147 2.81 -2.32 -0.49
N TRP A 148 2.34 -3.25 -1.32
CA TRP A 148 0.96 -3.71 -1.23
C TRP A 148 0.80 -5.21 -1.34
N HIS A 149 -0.38 -5.70 -0.97
CA HIS A 149 -0.85 -7.05 -1.26
C HIS A 149 -2.37 -7.01 -1.45
N LEU A 150 -2.89 -7.71 -2.44
CA LEU A 150 -4.33 -7.85 -2.68
C LEU A 150 -4.81 -9.23 -2.26
N SER A 151 -5.91 -9.29 -1.53
CA SER A 151 -6.64 -10.53 -1.25
C SER A 151 -8.10 -10.42 -1.69
N PRO A 152 -8.80 -11.53 -1.92
CA PRO A 152 -10.20 -11.49 -2.34
C PRO A 152 -11.06 -10.80 -1.29
N ASN A 153 -12.06 -10.04 -1.74
CA ASN A 153 -13.04 -9.42 -0.86
C ASN A 153 -14.14 -10.42 -0.45
N SER A 154 -13.75 -11.56 0.14
CA SER A 154 -14.67 -12.57 0.67
C SER A 154 -15.00 -12.33 2.15
N ASP A 155 -16.12 -12.89 2.61
CA ASP A 155 -16.54 -12.77 4.01
C ASP A 155 -15.52 -13.40 4.97
N ALA A 156 -14.93 -14.54 4.59
CA ALA A 156 -13.89 -15.21 5.37
C ALA A 156 -12.65 -14.31 5.59
N VAL A 157 -12.20 -13.59 4.55
CA VAL A 157 -11.08 -12.64 4.66
C VAL A 157 -11.46 -11.47 5.56
N ARG A 158 -12.68 -10.93 5.41
CA ARG A 158 -13.18 -9.82 6.24
C ARG A 158 -13.30 -10.16 7.71
N GLU A 159 -13.85 -11.32 8.03
CA GLU A 159 -14.00 -11.81 9.41
C GLU A 159 -12.64 -11.94 10.10
N LYS A 160 -11.62 -12.44 9.40
CA LYS A 160 -10.25 -12.53 9.95
C LYS A 160 -9.61 -11.15 10.15
N ILE A 161 -9.77 -10.23 9.20
CA ILE A 161 -9.27 -8.85 9.37
C ILE A 161 -9.90 -8.24 10.63
N ASP A 162 -11.22 -8.30 10.74
CA ASP A 162 -11.98 -7.74 11.86
C ASP A 162 -11.58 -8.39 13.20
N TYR A 163 -11.34 -9.70 13.22
CA TYR A 163 -10.81 -10.42 14.38
C TYR A 163 -9.43 -9.88 14.81
N PHE A 164 -8.46 -9.77 13.90
CA PHE A 164 -7.10 -9.34 14.23
C PHE A 164 -6.98 -7.84 14.51
N LEU A 165 -7.86 -7.00 13.93
CA LEU A 165 -7.95 -5.58 14.29
C LEU A 165 -8.46 -5.39 15.73
N ARG A 166 -9.33 -6.27 16.22
CA ARG A 166 -9.83 -6.25 17.61
C ARG A 166 -8.88 -6.91 18.61
N HIS A 167 -8.05 -7.84 18.15
CA HIS A 167 -7.11 -8.59 18.99
C HIS A 167 -5.68 -8.42 18.45
N PRO A 168 -5.12 -7.21 18.50
CA PRO A 168 -3.77 -6.97 18.00
C PRO A 168 -2.74 -7.75 18.81
N MET A 169 -1.77 -8.35 18.14
CA MET A 169 -0.61 -8.95 18.80
C MET A 169 0.18 -7.89 19.57
N LYS A 170 0.76 -8.30 20.70
CA LYS A 170 1.88 -7.57 21.31
C LYS A 170 3.12 -7.90 20.47
N ASP A 171 3.73 -6.87 19.88
CA ASP A 171 5.02 -7.04 19.18
C ASP A 171 6.01 -7.74 20.13
N VAL A 172 6.46 -8.94 19.77
CA VAL A 172 7.60 -9.58 20.44
C VAL A 172 8.85 -9.03 19.75
N PRO A 173 9.67 -8.21 20.42
CA PRO A 173 10.89 -7.70 19.80
C PRO A 173 11.83 -8.89 19.62
N THR A 174 11.98 -9.36 18.39
CA THR A 174 13.03 -10.31 18.04
C THR A 174 13.89 -9.64 16.98
N GLU A 175 14.57 -8.57 17.38
CA GLU A 175 15.71 -8.07 16.63
C GLU A 175 16.93 -8.45 17.46
N VAL A 176 17.54 -9.57 17.07
CA VAL A 176 18.79 -10.03 17.68
C VAL A 176 19.85 -9.05 17.19
N GLU A 177 20.19 -8.11 18.07
CA GLU A 177 21.36 -7.25 17.94
C GLU A 177 22.58 -8.16 17.77
N LEU A 178 23.07 -8.28 16.53
CA LEU A 178 24.36 -8.90 16.24
C LEU A 178 25.43 -7.95 16.79
N SER A 179 25.71 -8.05 18.09
CA SER A 179 26.91 -7.48 18.67
C SER A 179 28.12 -8.14 18.02
N GLY A 180 28.75 -7.42 17.10
CA GLY A 180 30.05 -7.81 16.54
C GLY A 180 31.15 -7.76 17.61
N PRO A 181 32.22 -8.57 17.45
CA PRO A 181 33.33 -8.66 18.39
C PRO A 181 34.20 -7.40 18.46
#